data_AF-A0A534CEK7-F1
#
_entry.id   AF-A0A534CEK7-F1
#
_cell.length_a   1.000
_cell.length_b   1.000
_cell.length_c   1.000
_cell.angle_alpha   90.00
_cell.angle_beta   90.00
_cell.angle_gamma   90.00
#
_symmetry.space_group_name_H-M   'P 1'
#
loop_
_entity.id
_entity.type
_entity.pdbx_description
1 polymer ?
#
loop_
_entity_poly.entity_id
_entity_poly.type
_entity_poly.pdbx_seq_one_letter_code
_entity_poly.pdbx_strand_id
1 'polypeptide(L)'
;MDTYTLGGSTLAAAGTVLTREDVQNAIARAKQDWESTADTLPHVVCLLDDQRCAVRVNRVIESWQLGRVNEVLGRDMHELL
;
A
#
# COMPACT_ATOMS: atom_id res chain seq x y z
N MET A 1 -23.09 15.24 51.13
CA MET A 1 -21.76 15.87 51.00
C MET A 1 -21.01 15.02 50.01
N ASP A 2 -21.15 15.42 48.76
CA ASP A 2 -20.92 14.63 47.56
C ASP A 2 -19.42 14.38 47.34
N THR A 3 -19.04 13.11 47.29
CA THR A 3 -17.71 12.70 46.88
C THR A 3 -17.61 12.83 45.37
N TYR A 4 -16.92 13.88 44.91
CA TYR A 4 -16.54 14.05 43.51
C TYR A 4 -15.55 12.94 43.12
N THR A 5 -16.02 12.00 42.31
CA THR A 5 -15.18 11.08 41.53
C THR A 5 -14.45 11.89 40.46
N LEU A 6 -13.30 12.47 40.82
CA LEU A 6 -12.39 13.01 39.83
C LEU A 6 -11.72 11.82 39.14
N GLY A 7 -11.92 11.71 37.83
CA GLY A 7 -11.38 10.68 36.97
C GLY A 7 -9.87 10.50 37.16
N GLY A 8 -9.52 9.45 37.89
CA GLY A 8 -8.17 8.95 38.07
C GLY A 8 -8.10 7.49 37.63
N SER A 9 -8.71 7.16 36.50
CA SER A 9 -8.61 5.84 35.88
C SER A 9 -7.49 5.86 34.84
N THR A 10 -6.24 6.00 35.28
CA THR A 10 -5.10 5.60 34.45
C THR A 10 -4.69 4.21 34.91
N LEU A 11 -5.48 3.22 34.50
CA LEU A 11 -5.13 1.81 34.64
C LEU A 11 -4.28 1.39 33.44
N ALA A 12 -3.04 1.00 33.74
CA ALA A 12 -2.28 -0.08 33.10
C ALA A 12 -1.89 -0.01 31.60
N ALA A 13 -0.57 -0.13 31.42
CA ALA A 13 0.14 -0.88 30.38
C ALA A 13 0.08 -0.39 28.93
N ALA A 14 1.18 0.26 28.49
CA ALA A 14 1.90 0.03 27.22
C ALA A 14 1.09 -0.40 25.97
N GLY A 15 -0.06 0.19 25.74
CA GLY A 15 -0.84 0.04 24.52
C GLY A 15 -0.89 1.38 23.82
N THR A 16 0.10 1.65 22.96
CA THR A 16 0.05 2.80 22.06
C THR A 16 -1.24 2.66 21.25
N VAL A 17 -2.21 3.53 21.50
CA VAL A 17 -3.40 3.65 20.66
C VAL A 17 -2.88 4.10 19.30
N LEU A 18 -2.68 3.15 18.38
CA LEU A 18 -2.26 3.44 17.02
C LEU A 18 -3.35 4.33 16.42
N THR A 19 -2.96 5.56 16.12
CA THR A 19 -3.89 6.50 15.50
C THR A 19 -4.13 6.05 14.05
N ARG A 20 -5.25 6.49 13.48
CA ARG A 20 -5.51 6.26 12.04
C ARG A 20 -4.39 6.80 11.16
N GLU A 21 -3.74 7.87 11.60
CA GLU A 21 -2.57 8.47 10.95
C GLU A 21 -1.36 7.53 10.98
N ASP A 22 -1.07 6.91 12.14
CA ASP A 22 0.02 5.93 12.26
C ASP A 22 -0.18 4.73 11.33
N VAL A 23 -1.43 4.22 11.24
CA VAL A 23 -1.79 3.12 10.35
C VAL A 23 -1.65 3.54 8.88
N GLN A 24 -2.09 4.74 8.52
CA GLN A 24 -1.95 5.26 7.15
C GLN A 24 -0.48 5.44 6.77
N ASN A 25 0.36 5.93 7.69
CA ASN A 25 1.79 6.09 7.47
C ASN A 25 2.48 4.73 7.31
N ALA A 26 2.11 3.73 8.11
CA ALA A 26 2.64 2.37 7.98
C ALA A 26 2.24 1.74 6.64
N ILE A 27 0.99 1.91 6.20
CA ILE A 27 0.52 1.43 4.89
C ILE A 27 1.24 2.15 3.75
N ALA A 28 1.38 3.47 3.82
CA ALA A 28 2.08 4.25 2.81
C ALA A 28 3.55 3.82 2.70
N ARG A 29 4.20 3.58 3.85
CA ARG A 29 5.58 3.09 3.89
C ARG A 29 5.71 1.70 3.31
N ALA A 30 4.86 0.75 3.73
CA ALA A 30 4.86 -0.60 3.20
C ALA A 30 4.63 -0.63 1.67
N LYS A 31 3.73 0.23 1.18
CA LYS A 31 3.50 0.41 -0.25
C LYS A 31 4.76 0.92 -0.96
N GLN A 32 5.43 1.93 -0.41
CA GLN A 32 6.62 2.49 -1.04
C GLN A 32 7.80 1.51 -1.02
N ASP A 33 8.00 0.78 0.08
CA ASP A 33 9.02 -0.26 0.18
C ASP A 33 8.75 -1.37 -0.84
N TRP A 34 7.48 -1.75 -1.04
CA TRP A 34 7.08 -2.68 -2.09
C TRP A 34 7.36 -2.14 -3.50
N GLU A 35 6.96 -0.89 -3.80
CA GLU A 35 7.21 -0.26 -5.11
C GLU A 35 8.71 -0.21 -5.41
N SER A 36 9.52 0.22 -4.44
CA SER A 36 10.97 0.28 -4.59
C SER A 36 11.59 -1.10 -4.82
N THR A 37 11.08 -2.14 -4.14
CA THR A 37 11.57 -3.51 -4.33
C THR A 37 11.18 -4.04 -5.72
N ALA A 38 9.92 -3.85 -6.12
CA ALA A 38 9.42 -4.29 -7.41
C ALA A 38 10.14 -3.59 -8.58
N ASP A 39 10.47 -2.31 -8.44
CA ASP A 39 11.20 -1.54 -9.45
C ASP A 39 12.68 -1.95 -9.57
N THR A 40 13.27 -2.58 -8.54
CA THR A 40 14.65 -3.09 -8.62
C THR A 40 14.78 -4.43 -9.35
N LEU A 41 13.67 -5.14 -9.54
CA LEU A 41 13.68 -6.42 -10.25
C LEU A 41 13.83 -6.18 -11.76
N PRO A 42 14.67 -6.96 -12.48
CA PRO A 42 14.82 -6.81 -13.93
C PRO A 42 13.62 -7.36 -14.74
N HIS A 43 12.67 -7.99 -14.05
CA HIS A 43 11.48 -8.61 -14.64
C HIS A 43 10.26 -7.70 -14.45
N VAL A 44 9.31 -7.79 -15.40
CA VAL A 44 8.02 -7.11 -15.27
C VAL A 44 7.20 -7.79 -14.17
N VAL A 45 6.80 -7.02 -13.17
CA VAL A 45 5.93 -7.45 -12.09
C VAL A 45 4.60 -6.75 -12.25
N CYS A 46 3.53 -7.52 -12.33
CA CYS A 46 2.16 -7.06 -12.53
C CYS A 46 1.25 -7.69 -11.47
N LEU A 47 0.40 -6.88 -10.85
CA LEU A 47 -0.69 -7.33 -10.00
C LEU A 47 -1.98 -7.19 -10.79
N LEU A 48 -2.72 -8.28 -10.93
CA LEU A 48 -4.00 -8.30 -11.65
C LEU A 48 -5.17 -8.32 -10.66
N ASP A 49 -6.30 -7.74 -11.05
CA ASP A 49 -7.57 -7.96 -10.36
C ASP A 49 -8.28 -9.23 -10.86
N ASP A 50 -9.45 -9.50 -10.28
CA ASP A 50 -10.30 -10.64 -10.65
C ASP A 50 -10.77 -10.59 -12.12
N GLN A 51 -10.68 -9.43 -12.78
CA GLN A 51 -10.99 -9.22 -14.18
C GLN A 51 -9.76 -9.28 -15.09
N ARG A 52 -8.60 -9.68 -14.56
CA ARG A 52 -7.29 -9.72 -15.24
C ARG A 52 -6.77 -8.34 -15.68
N CYS A 53 -7.31 -7.27 -15.12
CA CYS A 53 -6.83 -5.93 -15.37
C CYS A 53 -5.61 -5.65 -14.48
N ALA A 54 -4.58 -5.01 -15.03
CA ALA A 54 -3.40 -4.66 -14.26
C ALA A 54 -3.70 -3.53 -13.24
N VAL A 55 -3.70 -3.86 -11.95
CA VAL A 55 -3.93 -2.91 -10.84
C VAL A 55 -2.63 -2.23 -10.44
N ARG A 56 -1.50 -2.92 -10.60
CA ARG A 56 -0.15 -2.37 -10.38
C ARG A 56 0.83 -2.99 -11.36
N VAL A 57 1.77 -2.18 -11.85
CA VAL A 57 2.92 -2.65 -12.62
C VAL A 57 4.18 -1.93 -12.14
N ASN A 58 5.32 -2.62 -12.16
CA ASN A 58 6.60 -1.98 -11.88
C ASN A 58 7.07 -1.15 -13.08
N ARG A 59 7.93 -0.16 -12.82
CA ARG A 59 8.43 0.78 -13.82
C ARG A 59 9.19 0.11 -14.97
N VAL A 60 9.65 -1.11 -14.74
CA VAL A 60 10.36 -1.95 -15.71
C VAL A 60 9.52 -2.21 -16.96
N ILE A 61 8.18 -2.11 -16.89
CA ILE A 61 7.31 -2.20 -18.07
C ILE A 61 7.63 -1.13 -19.14
N GLU A 62 8.08 0.05 -18.70
CA GLU A 62 8.52 1.13 -19.60
C GLU A 62 9.85 0.76 -20.27
N SER A 63 10.75 0.11 -19.53
CA SER A 63 12.04 -0.37 -20.06
C SER A 63 11.87 -1.49 -21.07
N TRP A 64 10.83 -2.31 -20.92
CA TRP A 64 10.47 -3.37 -21.87
C TRP A 64 9.63 -2.85 -23.06
N GLN A 65 9.34 -1.54 -23.12
CA GLN A 65 8.52 -0.90 -24.16
C GLN A 65 7.11 -1.51 -24.31
N LEU A 66 6.61 -2.16 -23.27
CA LEU A 66 5.26 -2.76 -23.22
C LEU A 66 4.17 -1.71 -22.97
N GLY A 67 4.55 -0.47 -22.64
CA GLY A 67 3.64 0.64 -22.39
C GLY A 67 4.13 1.52 -21.24
N ARG A 68 3.47 2.65 -21.00
CA ARG A 68 3.71 3.43 -19.77
C ARG A 68 2.95 2.82 -18.61
N VAL A 69 3.49 2.95 -17.39
CA VAL A 69 2.81 2.48 -16.16
C VAL A 69 1.35 2.95 -16.13
N ASN A 70 1.10 4.23 -16.38
CA ASN A 70 -0.26 4.81 -16.37
C ASN A 70 -1.17 4.34 -17.52
N GLU A 71 -0.61 3.86 -18.62
CA GLU A 71 -1.39 3.39 -19.78
C GLU A 71 -1.78 1.91 -19.63
N VAL A 72 -0.95 1.14 -18.92
CA VAL A 72 -1.17 -0.29 -18.66
C VAL A 72 -2.10 -0.52 -17.47
N LEU A 73 -2.13 0.41 -16.51
CA LEU A 73 -3.04 0.33 -15.37
C LEU A 73 -4.51 0.32 -15.83
N GLY A 74 -5.25 -0.71 -15.41
CA GLY A 74 -6.66 -0.92 -15.74
C GLY A 74 -6.91 -1.56 -17.11
N ARG A 75 -5.86 -1.95 -17.86
CA ARG A 75 -6.02 -2.73 -19.09
C ARG A 75 -5.90 -4.23 -18.82
N ASP A 76 -6.58 -5.02 -19.65
CA ASP A 76 -6.42 -6.46 -19.66
C ASP A 76 -4.99 -6.80 -20.13
N MET A 77 -4.29 -7.60 -19.32
CA MET A 77 -2.90 -7.94 -19.61
C MET A 77 -2.74 -8.76 -20.88
N HIS A 78 -3.75 -9.51 -21.31
CA HIS A 78 -3.74 -10.24 -22.58
C HIS A 78 -3.83 -9.33 -23.81
N GLU A 79 -4.22 -8.06 -23.67
CA GLU A 79 -4.14 -7.10 -24.78
C GLU A 79 -2.73 -6.51 -24.95
N LEU A 80 -1.86 -6.68 -23.95
CA LEU A 80 -0.52 -6.09 -23.90
C LEU A 80 0.61 -7.08 -24.24
N LEU A 81 0.34 -8.39 -24.24
CA LEU A 81 1.29 -9.48 -24.53
C LEU A 81 0.79 -10.34 -25.70
#